data_AF-A0A2G2ZFZ0-F1
#
_entry.id   AF-A0A2G2ZFZ0-F1
#
_cell.length_a   1.000
_cell.length_b   1.000
_cell.length_c   1.000
_cell.angle_alpha   90.00
_cell.angle_beta   90.00
_cell.angle_gamma   90.00
#
_symmetry.space_group_name_H-M   'P 1'
#
loop_
_entity.id
_entity.type
_entity.pdbx_description
1 polymer ?
#
loop_
_entity_poly.entity_id
_entity_poly.type
_entity_poly.pdbx_seq_one_letter_code
_entity_poly.pdbx_strand_id
1 'polypeptide(L)'
;MDEITNEPSKKEAAKEERRRRKELLAGASAAAVSAIAIDQPDSRSSNYGDVELNDLQSKSITGRKWTEVGSNIPELKDQAILIRGRVHTIRPVIKKMAFVVVRERGFTAQCVLNVKPEFKGEQLVRVNQDTRLNFRILDIRTPANQGIFRIQCQVENIFRQFLLSEGFVGIHTPKLIGGSSEGGSAVFRLDYKGQPACLAQSPQLHKQMAVCGDFGRVFEIGPVFRAEDSFTHRHLCEFTGLDAEMEIKEHYSEVMDIVDRLFVAMFDSLNEKCKKELEAIGGNTLLNL
;
A
#
# COMPACT_ATOMS: atom_id res chain seq x y z
N MET A 1 4.37 41.72 54.03
CA MET A 1 4.45 41.42 52.59
C MET A 1 5.13 40.07 52.49
N ASP A 2 4.33 39.01 52.59
CA ASP A 2 4.80 37.79 53.25
C ASP A 2 4.63 36.61 52.30
N GLU A 3 5.76 36.11 51.78
CA GLU A 3 5.78 35.00 50.83
C GLU A 3 5.45 33.69 51.56
N ILE A 4 4.25 33.14 51.29
CA ILE A 4 3.89 31.80 51.76
C ILE A 4 4.63 30.77 50.90
N THR A 5 5.79 30.34 51.39
CA THR A 5 6.57 29.23 50.81
C THR A 5 5.82 27.92 51.00
N ASN A 6 5.14 27.47 49.94
CA ASN A 6 4.32 26.27 49.96
C ASN A 6 5.20 25.00 49.85
N GLU A 7 5.52 24.36 50.98
CA GLU A 7 6.30 23.11 50.98
C GLU A 7 5.58 21.99 50.22
N PRO A 8 6.29 21.23 49.35
CA PRO A 8 5.68 20.17 48.56
C PRO A 8 5.17 19.03 49.43
N SER A 9 3.99 18.50 49.09
CA SER A 9 3.34 17.42 49.85
C SER A 9 4.26 16.19 49.96
N LYS A 10 4.27 15.53 51.14
CA LYS A 10 5.04 14.29 51.36
C LYS A 10 4.73 13.18 50.33
N LYS A 11 3.55 13.21 49.69
CA LYS A 11 3.20 12.30 48.58
C LYS A 11 3.87 12.67 47.25
N GLU A 12 4.14 13.94 47.00
CA GLU A 12 4.75 14.43 45.76
C GLU A 12 6.27 14.27 45.80
N ALA A 13 6.91 14.61 46.93
CA ALA A 13 8.33 14.34 47.16
C ALA A 13 8.66 12.85 46.94
N ALA A 14 7.88 11.94 47.53
CA ALA A 14 8.04 10.49 47.35
C ALA A 14 7.76 10.02 45.89
N LYS A 15 6.88 10.71 45.16
CA LYS A 15 6.59 10.42 43.75
C LYS A 15 7.74 10.85 42.84
N GLU A 16 8.35 12.00 43.11
CA GLU A 16 9.51 12.50 42.37
C GLU A 16 10.80 11.75 42.71
N GLU A 17 11.04 11.41 43.98
CA GLU A 17 12.14 10.52 44.37
C GLU A 17 12.01 9.16 43.65
N ARG A 18 10.81 8.58 43.60
CA ARG A 18 10.54 7.36 42.85
C ARG A 18 10.71 7.53 41.33
N ARG A 19 10.48 8.74 40.78
CA ARG A 19 10.76 9.06 39.37
C ARG A 19 12.26 9.14 39.11
N ARG A 20 13.01 9.94 39.90
CA ARG A 20 14.48 10.04 39.86
C ARG A 20 15.16 8.69 40.05
N ARG A 21 14.68 7.84 40.97
CA ARG A 21 15.21 6.48 41.14
C ARG A 21 14.93 5.57 39.95
N LYS A 22 13.82 5.77 39.22
CA LYS A 22 13.54 5.10 37.94
C LYS A 22 14.42 5.62 36.80
N GLU A 23 14.62 6.93 36.73
CA GLU A 23 15.50 7.61 35.76
C GLU A 23 16.96 7.19 35.97
N LEU A 24 17.44 7.11 37.22
CA LEU A 24 18.76 6.59 37.59
C LEU A 24 18.92 5.10 37.26
N LEU A 25 17.90 4.26 37.52
CA LEU A 25 17.94 2.84 37.14
C LEU A 25 17.93 2.66 35.60
N ALA A 26 17.18 3.48 34.87
CA ALA A 26 17.18 3.48 33.41
C ALA A 26 18.53 3.98 32.84
N GLY A 27 19.09 5.05 33.40
CA GLY A 27 20.40 5.59 33.04
C GLY A 27 21.55 4.62 33.35
N ALA A 28 21.52 3.97 34.51
CA ALA A 28 22.47 2.92 34.86
C ALA A 28 22.34 1.69 33.95
N SER A 29 21.12 1.31 33.58
CA SER A 29 20.87 0.25 32.58
C SER A 29 21.42 0.62 31.20
N ALA A 30 21.19 1.85 30.74
CA ALA A 30 21.72 2.34 29.47
C ALA A 30 23.26 2.46 29.46
N ALA A 31 23.84 2.94 30.56
CA ALA A 31 25.29 3.00 30.74
C ALA A 31 25.92 1.60 30.80
N ALA A 32 25.29 0.63 31.48
CA ALA A 32 25.75 -0.75 31.51
C ALA A 32 25.62 -1.45 30.14
N VAL A 33 24.57 -1.16 29.37
CA VAL A 33 24.43 -1.65 27.98
C VAL A 33 25.50 -1.04 27.06
N SER A 34 25.83 0.25 27.24
CA SER A 34 26.91 0.92 26.52
C SER A 34 28.30 0.34 26.88
N ALA A 35 28.55 0.11 28.17
CA ALA A 35 29.84 -0.37 28.68
C ALA A 35 30.14 -1.86 28.39
N ILE A 36 29.20 -2.61 27.80
CA ILE A 36 29.39 -4.01 27.39
C ILE A 36 29.49 -4.11 25.85
N ALA A 37 29.87 -3.02 25.18
CA ALA A 37 30.44 -3.05 23.84
C ALA A 37 31.82 -3.74 23.88
N ILE A 38 31.83 -5.08 23.77
CA ILE A 38 33.07 -5.87 23.77
C ILE A 38 33.81 -5.62 22.45
N ASP A 39 34.92 -4.89 22.55
CA ASP A 39 35.82 -4.56 21.44
C ASP A 39 36.68 -5.78 21.02
N GLN A 40 36.02 -6.81 20.49
CA GLN A 40 36.64 -7.91 19.76
C GLN A 40 36.04 -7.99 18.36
N PRO A 41 36.86 -7.95 17.29
CA PRO A 41 36.35 -8.01 15.93
C PRO A 41 35.72 -9.39 15.65
N ASP A 42 34.44 -9.42 15.26
CA ASP A 42 33.84 -10.71 14.89
C ASP A 42 34.47 -11.26 13.60
N SER A 43 35.10 -12.42 13.77
CA SER A 43 35.49 -13.41 12.77
C SER A 43 34.51 -13.63 11.60
N ARG A 44 33.23 -13.28 11.76
CA ARG A 44 32.15 -13.48 10.78
C ARG A 44 31.53 -12.19 10.23
N SER A 45 32.07 -11.02 10.57
CA SER A 45 31.65 -9.70 10.06
C SER A 45 31.66 -9.57 8.52
N SER A 46 32.31 -10.48 7.80
CA SER A 46 32.22 -10.58 6.34
C SER A 46 30.92 -11.21 5.80
N ASN A 47 30.09 -11.80 6.67
CA ASN A 47 28.86 -12.52 6.30
C ASN A 47 27.57 -11.73 6.58
N TYR A 48 27.66 -10.63 7.34
CA TYR A 48 26.54 -9.80 7.74
C TYR A 48 27.02 -8.37 8.02
N GLY A 49 26.14 -7.39 7.85
CA GLY A 49 26.43 -5.98 8.08
C GLY A 49 25.53 -5.10 7.23
N ASP A 50 25.58 -3.80 7.48
CA ASP A 50 24.94 -2.82 6.60
C ASP A 50 25.77 -2.63 5.33
N VAL A 51 25.10 -2.62 4.17
CA VAL A 51 25.75 -2.28 2.89
C VAL A 51 25.77 -0.76 2.78
N GLU A 52 26.95 -0.16 2.75
CA GLU A 52 27.09 1.29 2.66
C GLU A 52 26.42 1.86 1.39
N LEU A 53 25.99 3.12 1.46
CA LEU A 53 25.36 3.82 0.33
C LEU A 53 26.25 3.83 -0.92
N ASN A 54 27.57 3.88 -0.72
CA ASN A 54 28.58 3.80 -1.77
C ASN A 54 28.65 2.43 -2.47
N ASP A 55 28.19 1.35 -1.83
CA ASP A 55 28.15 -0.03 -2.37
C ASP A 55 26.74 -0.50 -2.76
N LEU A 56 25.70 0.25 -2.39
CA LEU A 56 24.35 0.07 -2.95
C LEU A 56 24.25 0.52 -4.42
N GLN A 57 25.15 1.38 -4.89
CA GLN A 57 25.22 1.78 -6.30
C GLN A 57 25.83 0.68 -7.18
N SER A 58 25.30 0.53 -8.40
CA SER A 58 25.69 -0.55 -9.32
C SER A 58 27.06 -0.30 -9.97
N LYS A 59 28.13 -0.74 -9.30
CA LYS A 59 29.52 -0.65 -9.80
C LYS A 59 29.84 -1.65 -10.93
N SER A 60 29.23 -2.83 -10.92
CA SER A 60 29.43 -3.87 -11.93
C SER A 60 28.28 -4.88 -11.98
N ILE A 61 28.15 -5.60 -13.10
CA ILE A 61 27.19 -6.70 -13.24
C ILE A 61 27.77 -7.94 -12.56
N THR A 62 27.36 -8.19 -11.32
CA THR A 62 27.96 -9.22 -10.43
C THR A 62 27.61 -10.68 -10.77
N GLY A 63 26.81 -10.95 -11.81
CA GLY A 63 26.38 -12.30 -12.20
C GLY A 63 25.50 -13.05 -11.18
N ARG A 64 25.17 -12.43 -10.04
CA ARG A 64 24.42 -13.05 -8.94
C ARG A 64 22.98 -13.39 -9.36
N LYS A 65 22.66 -14.68 -9.44
CA LYS A 65 21.30 -15.18 -9.66
C LYS A 65 20.48 -15.04 -8.36
N TRP A 66 19.57 -14.07 -8.33
CA TRP A 66 18.62 -13.89 -7.23
C TRP A 66 17.42 -14.83 -7.40
N THR A 67 16.90 -15.35 -6.29
CA THR A 67 15.74 -16.24 -6.24
C THR A 67 14.58 -15.51 -5.55
N GLU A 68 13.42 -15.45 -6.20
CA GLU A 68 12.22 -14.83 -5.61
C GLU A 68 11.62 -15.71 -4.51
N VAL A 69 11.16 -15.10 -3.41
CA VAL A 69 10.65 -15.82 -2.23
C VAL A 69 9.38 -16.65 -2.54
N GLY A 70 8.64 -16.29 -3.59
CA GLY A 70 7.44 -17.01 -4.05
C GLY A 70 7.67 -18.09 -5.12
N SER A 71 8.92 -18.45 -5.41
CA SER A 71 9.25 -19.45 -6.45
C SER A 71 9.07 -20.91 -5.98
N ASN A 72 9.13 -21.87 -6.92
CA ASN A 72 8.88 -23.29 -6.65
C ASN A 72 9.93 -23.91 -5.70
N ILE A 73 9.60 -23.97 -4.42
CA ILE A 73 10.43 -24.55 -3.35
C ILE A 73 10.92 -25.99 -3.62
N PRO A 74 10.12 -26.93 -4.19
CA PRO A 74 10.56 -28.33 -4.37
C PRO A 74 11.81 -28.50 -5.23
N GLU A 75 11.97 -27.69 -6.28
CA GLU A 75 13.10 -27.73 -7.22
C GLU A 75 14.39 -27.14 -6.63
N LEU A 76 14.27 -26.38 -5.53
CA LEU A 76 15.35 -25.67 -4.85
C LEU A 76 15.82 -26.39 -3.58
N LYS A 77 15.29 -27.59 -3.30
CA LYS A 77 15.65 -28.39 -2.13
C LYS A 77 17.15 -28.69 -2.12
N ASP A 78 17.76 -28.56 -0.94
CA ASP A 78 19.17 -28.83 -0.66
C ASP A 78 20.18 -27.97 -1.48
N GLN A 79 19.72 -26.89 -2.13
CA GLN A 79 20.55 -25.94 -2.88
C GLN A 79 20.84 -24.66 -2.10
N ALA A 80 22.02 -24.08 -2.31
CA ALA A 80 22.37 -22.76 -1.79
C ALA A 80 21.79 -21.65 -2.70
N ILE A 81 20.73 -20.98 -2.23
CA ILE A 81 20.03 -19.92 -2.97
C ILE A 81 20.30 -18.52 -2.39
N LEU A 82 20.30 -17.50 -3.25
CA LEU A 82 20.45 -16.09 -2.87
C LEU A 82 19.10 -15.37 -2.96
N ILE A 83 18.45 -15.12 -1.83
CA ILE A 83 17.16 -14.42 -1.75
C ILE A 83 17.33 -12.95 -1.38
N ARG A 84 16.38 -12.11 -1.79
CA ARG A 84 16.26 -10.71 -1.36
C ARG A 84 14.84 -10.45 -0.87
N GLY A 85 14.68 -9.83 0.28
CA GLY A 85 13.36 -9.50 0.82
C GLY A 85 13.45 -8.57 2.02
N ARG A 86 12.29 -8.23 2.57
CA ARG A 86 12.19 -7.44 3.81
C ARG A 86 12.01 -8.39 4.98
N VAL A 87 12.78 -8.22 6.05
CA VAL A 87 12.49 -8.87 7.33
C VAL A 87 11.07 -8.47 7.75
N HIS A 88 10.23 -9.46 8.03
CA HIS A 88 8.83 -9.28 8.40
C HIS A 88 8.62 -9.49 9.90
N THR A 89 9.21 -10.55 10.46
CA THR A 89 9.33 -10.78 11.91
C THR A 89 10.66 -11.47 12.20
N ILE A 90 11.20 -11.22 13.39
CA ILE A 90 12.29 -12.02 13.99
C ILE A 90 11.72 -12.65 15.25
N ARG A 91 11.76 -13.98 15.36
CA ARG A 91 11.26 -14.74 16.51
C ARG A 91 12.42 -15.56 17.11
N PRO A 92 13.06 -15.10 18.20
CA PRO A 92 14.00 -15.95 18.93
C PRO A 92 13.27 -17.15 19.53
N VAL A 93 13.87 -18.34 19.41
CA VAL A 93 13.30 -19.62 19.88
C VAL A 93 14.08 -20.11 21.10
N ILE A 94 15.41 -20.04 21.01
CA ILE A 94 16.38 -20.45 22.03
C ILE A 94 17.57 -19.50 21.92
N LYS A 95 18.43 -19.39 22.94
CA LYS A 95 19.62 -18.50 22.97
C LYS A 95 20.61 -18.57 21.78
N LYS A 96 20.48 -19.57 20.91
CA LYS A 96 21.31 -19.77 19.72
C LYS A 96 20.51 -19.72 18.41
N MET A 97 19.17 -19.68 18.45
CA MET A 97 18.30 -19.95 17.29
C MET A 97 17.18 -18.92 17.18
N ALA A 98 17.08 -18.27 16.02
CA ALA A 98 15.99 -17.37 15.68
C ALA A 98 15.38 -17.72 14.32
N PHE A 99 14.05 -17.68 14.24
CA PHE A 99 13.36 -17.66 12.96
C PHE A 99 13.32 -16.23 12.43
N VAL A 100 13.76 -16.01 11.19
CA VAL A 100 13.59 -14.75 10.47
C VAL A 100 12.61 -15.00 9.33
N VAL A 101 11.44 -14.38 9.39
CA VAL A 101 10.48 -14.44 8.29
C VAL A 101 10.87 -13.36 7.28
N VAL A 102 11.34 -13.78 6.11
CA VAL A 102 11.65 -12.89 4.99
C VAL A 102 10.41 -12.79 4.10
N ARG A 103 10.00 -11.57 3.73
CA ARG A 103 8.84 -11.29 2.88
C ARG A 103 9.22 -10.56 1.60
N GLU A 104 8.69 -11.02 0.48
CA GLU A 104 8.78 -10.36 -0.82
C GLU A 104 7.43 -10.41 -1.54
N ARG A 105 6.95 -9.25 -2.05
CA ARG A 105 5.73 -9.06 -2.87
C ARG A 105 4.38 -9.62 -2.35
N GLY A 106 4.37 -10.28 -1.19
CA GLY A 106 3.21 -10.93 -0.57
C GLY A 106 3.58 -12.28 0.05
N PHE A 107 4.54 -12.99 -0.56
CA PHE A 107 5.07 -14.27 -0.12
C PHE A 107 6.00 -14.12 1.10
N THR A 108 6.10 -15.19 1.88
CA THR A 108 6.97 -15.29 3.04
C THR A 108 7.73 -16.62 3.06
N ALA A 109 9.00 -16.59 3.48
CA ALA A 109 9.78 -17.76 3.81
C ALA A 109 10.32 -17.63 5.25
N GLN A 110 10.30 -18.73 6.01
CA GLN A 110 10.87 -18.78 7.35
C GLN A 110 12.31 -19.29 7.30
N CYS A 111 13.26 -18.37 7.35
CA CYS A 111 14.68 -18.69 7.47
C CYS A 111 15.04 -19.03 8.93
N VAL A 112 16.04 -19.88 9.12
CA VAL A 112 16.62 -20.20 10.44
C VAL A 112 18.00 -19.57 10.53
N LEU A 113 18.21 -18.69 11.51
CA LEU A 113 19.54 -18.21 11.90
C LEU A 113 19.99 -18.92 13.18
N ASN A 114 21.23 -19.40 13.19
CA ASN A 114 21.83 -20.16 14.28
C ASN A 114 23.15 -19.50 14.74
N VAL A 115 23.05 -18.54 15.67
CA VAL A 115 24.12 -17.59 16.06
C VAL A 115 24.00 -17.25 17.57
N LYS A 116 25.12 -16.92 18.24
CA LYS A 116 25.18 -16.41 19.62
C LYS A 116 25.34 -14.86 19.60
N PRO A 117 25.13 -14.08 20.69
CA PRO A 117 23.93 -13.97 21.55
C PRO A 117 23.62 -12.48 21.95
N GLU A 118 22.42 -11.90 22.10
CA GLU A 118 20.99 -12.23 21.92
C GLU A 118 20.23 -10.88 21.71
N PHE A 119 19.09 -10.84 20.98
CA PHE A 119 18.19 -9.65 20.92
C PHE A 119 16.71 -10.07 21.09
N LYS A 120 15.84 -9.13 21.52
CA LYS A 120 14.38 -9.33 21.67
C LYS A 120 13.60 -8.66 20.53
N GLY A 121 12.46 -9.24 20.17
CA GLY A 121 11.45 -8.64 19.27
C GLY A 121 10.14 -8.36 20.02
N GLU A 122 9.35 -7.41 19.52
CA GLU A 122 8.11 -6.93 20.15
C GLU A 122 6.82 -7.51 19.53
N GLN A 123 5.70 -7.26 20.22
CA GLN A 123 4.36 -7.73 19.85
C GLN A 123 3.66 -6.74 18.92
N LEU A 124 2.91 -7.25 17.92
CA LEU A 124 2.28 -6.41 16.90
C LEU A 124 1.12 -5.57 17.46
N VAL A 125 1.17 -4.26 17.23
CA VAL A 125 0.15 -3.28 17.65
C VAL A 125 -0.89 -3.08 16.54
N ARG A 126 -2.17 -2.93 16.91
CA ARG A 126 -3.24 -2.54 15.98
C ARG A 126 -3.19 -1.02 15.77
N VAL A 127 -3.13 -0.58 14.51
CA VAL A 127 -2.91 0.83 14.12
C VAL A 127 -4.18 1.41 13.46
N ASN A 128 -4.57 2.63 13.84
CA ASN A 128 -5.74 3.32 13.31
C ASN A 128 -5.55 3.78 11.86
N GLN A 129 -6.65 3.95 11.12
CA GLN A 129 -6.63 4.20 9.68
C GLN A 129 -5.86 5.47 9.29
N ASP A 130 -6.04 6.58 10.01
CA ASP A 130 -5.38 7.84 9.70
C ASP A 130 -3.85 7.73 9.86
N THR A 131 -3.40 7.00 10.88
CA THR A 131 -1.98 6.67 11.08
C THR A 131 -1.45 5.77 9.96
N ARG A 132 -2.26 4.81 9.47
CA ARG A 132 -1.91 3.96 8.31
C ARG A 132 -1.80 4.75 7.01
N LEU A 133 -2.62 5.80 6.84
CA LEU A 133 -2.57 6.71 5.69
C LEU A 133 -1.38 7.68 5.78
N ASN A 134 -1.13 8.28 6.95
CA ASN A 134 0.06 9.12 7.18
C ASN A 134 1.38 8.37 6.93
N PHE A 135 1.41 7.05 7.20
CA PHE A 135 2.55 6.17 6.93
C PHE A 135 2.28 5.16 5.80
N ARG A 136 1.55 5.56 4.74
CA ARG A 136 1.09 4.67 3.67
C ARG A 136 2.21 3.83 3.04
N ILE A 137 3.42 4.38 2.89
CA ILE A 137 4.63 3.67 2.37
C ILE A 137 4.99 2.42 3.20
N LEU A 138 4.65 2.37 4.49
CA LEU A 138 4.79 1.19 5.35
C LEU A 138 3.54 0.29 5.25
N ASP A 139 2.35 0.89 5.30
CA ASP A 139 1.08 0.16 5.30
C ASP A 139 0.84 -0.65 4.01
N ILE A 140 1.18 -0.11 2.83
CA ILE A 140 1.03 -0.83 1.54
C ILE A 140 1.87 -2.10 1.42
N ARG A 141 2.76 -2.37 2.39
CA ARG A 141 3.60 -3.58 2.44
C ARG A 141 2.85 -4.78 3.06
N THR A 142 1.70 -4.59 3.69
CA THR A 142 0.91 -5.71 4.24
C THR A 142 0.37 -6.60 3.10
N PRO A 143 0.23 -7.93 3.29
CA PRO A 143 -0.33 -8.81 2.28
C PRO A 143 -1.71 -8.36 1.78
N ALA A 144 -2.60 -7.95 2.69
CA ALA A 144 -3.93 -7.42 2.35
C ALA A 144 -3.86 -6.18 1.43
N ASN A 145 -3.02 -5.17 1.73
CA ASN A 145 -2.88 -4.01 0.84
C ASN A 145 -2.23 -4.37 -0.50
N GLN A 146 -1.25 -5.29 -0.52
CA GLN A 146 -0.69 -5.81 -1.77
C GLN A 146 -1.77 -6.51 -2.61
N GLY A 147 -2.67 -7.26 -1.97
CA GLY A 147 -3.83 -7.87 -2.62
C GLY A 147 -4.80 -6.84 -3.20
N ILE A 148 -5.20 -5.83 -2.40
CA ILE A 148 -6.15 -4.79 -2.81
C ILE A 148 -5.67 -4.07 -4.08
N PHE A 149 -4.41 -3.62 -4.11
CA PHE A 149 -3.87 -2.92 -5.28
C PHE A 149 -3.68 -3.82 -6.51
N ARG A 150 -3.47 -5.13 -6.31
CA ARG A 150 -3.43 -6.10 -7.42
C ARG A 150 -4.81 -6.33 -8.00
N ILE A 151 -5.83 -6.52 -7.15
CA ILE A 151 -7.22 -6.64 -7.58
C ILE A 151 -7.70 -5.37 -8.29
N GLN A 152 -7.38 -4.18 -7.78
CA GLN A 152 -7.69 -2.91 -8.45
C GLN A 152 -7.09 -2.86 -9.87
N CYS A 153 -5.81 -3.19 -10.02
CA CYS A 153 -5.16 -3.24 -11.33
C CYS A 153 -5.82 -4.28 -12.26
N GLN A 154 -6.27 -5.43 -11.73
CA GLN A 154 -6.98 -6.41 -12.54
C GLN A 154 -8.39 -5.97 -12.92
N VAL A 155 -9.13 -5.24 -12.06
CA VAL A 155 -10.41 -4.60 -12.42
C VAL A 155 -10.23 -3.68 -13.63
N GLU A 156 -9.22 -2.79 -13.61
CA GLU A 156 -8.90 -1.88 -14.71
C GLU A 156 -8.50 -2.65 -16.00
N ASN A 157 -7.76 -3.77 -15.86
CA ASN A 157 -7.38 -4.60 -16.99
C ASN A 157 -8.57 -5.35 -17.61
N ILE A 158 -9.45 -5.92 -16.79
CA ILE A 158 -10.61 -6.69 -17.27
C ILE A 158 -11.63 -5.73 -17.92
N PHE A 159 -11.91 -4.58 -17.30
CA PHE A 159 -12.75 -3.53 -17.89
C PHE A 159 -12.25 -3.12 -19.29
N ARG A 160 -10.94 -2.84 -19.40
CA ARG A 160 -10.29 -2.51 -20.69
C ARG A 160 -10.38 -3.66 -21.69
N GLN A 161 -10.08 -4.90 -21.29
CA GLN A 161 -10.09 -6.07 -22.18
C GLN A 161 -11.50 -6.40 -22.69
N PHE A 162 -12.50 -6.34 -21.81
CA PHE A 162 -13.89 -6.58 -22.15
C PHE A 162 -14.41 -5.55 -23.16
N LEU A 163 -14.26 -4.25 -22.86
CA LEU A 163 -14.77 -3.19 -23.75
C LEU A 163 -14.03 -3.15 -25.10
N LEU A 164 -12.73 -3.45 -25.15
CA LEU A 164 -12.01 -3.64 -26.42
C LEU A 164 -12.57 -4.83 -27.23
N SER A 165 -13.04 -5.91 -26.58
CA SER A 165 -13.67 -7.05 -27.27
C SER A 165 -15.10 -6.77 -27.76
N GLU A 166 -15.82 -5.87 -27.10
CA GLU A 166 -17.13 -5.32 -27.52
C GLU A 166 -16.99 -4.13 -28.49
N GLY A 167 -15.78 -3.89 -29.03
CA GLY A 167 -15.51 -2.91 -30.09
C GLY A 167 -15.38 -1.45 -29.64
N PHE A 168 -15.20 -1.17 -28.34
CA PHE A 168 -15.02 0.20 -27.85
C PHE A 168 -13.59 0.72 -28.04
N VAL A 169 -13.46 2.02 -28.31
CA VAL A 169 -12.18 2.74 -28.39
C VAL A 169 -11.82 3.38 -27.05
N GLY A 170 -10.60 3.17 -26.57
CA GLY A 170 -10.09 3.85 -25.37
C GLY A 170 -9.72 5.30 -25.68
N ILE A 171 -10.30 6.26 -24.96
CA ILE A 171 -10.04 7.70 -25.11
C ILE A 171 -9.44 8.32 -23.83
N HIS A 172 -8.81 9.48 -23.98
CA HIS A 172 -8.26 10.27 -22.87
C HIS A 172 -8.74 11.71 -23.00
N THR A 173 -9.44 12.23 -21.98
CA THR A 173 -10.16 13.51 -22.06
C THR A 173 -9.57 14.55 -21.11
N PRO A 174 -9.59 15.85 -21.47
CA PRO A 174 -8.95 16.88 -20.65
C PRO A 174 -9.66 17.06 -19.31
N LYS A 175 -8.91 16.99 -18.21
CA LYS A 175 -9.43 17.14 -16.85
C LYS A 175 -9.43 18.58 -16.36
N LEU A 176 -8.85 19.50 -17.12
CA LEU A 176 -8.88 20.95 -16.89
C LEU A 176 -9.82 21.59 -17.91
N ILE A 177 -10.90 22.22 -17.43
CA ILE A 177 -11.96 22.79 -18.25
C ILE A 177 -12.29 24.24 -17.83
N GLY A 178 -12.67 25.09 -18.79
CA GLY A 178 -12.89 26.54 -18.57
C GLY A 178 -14.19 26.90 -17.83
N GLY A 179 -15.03 25.91 -17.52
CA GLY A 179 -16.31 26.08 -16.81
C GLY A 179 -16.88 24.72 -16.41
N SER A 180 -17.93 24.71 -15.60
CA SER A 180 -18.55 23.47 -15.13
C SER A 180 -19.16 22.68 -16.30
N SER A 181 -18.72 21.44 -16.52
CA SER A 181 -19.28 20.54 -17.55
C SER A 181 -20.69 20.07 -17.20
N GLU A 182 -20.95 19.89 -15.91
CA GLU A 182 -22.23 19.50 -15.33
C GLU A 182 -22.75 20.67 -14.48
N GLY A 183 -24.04 21.00 -14.60
CA GLY A 183 -24.67 22.09 -13.86
C GLY A 183 -25.21 21.62 -12.51
N GLY A 184 -24.86 22.32 -11.43
CA GLY A 184 -25.52 22.17 -10.12
C GLY A 184 -24.69 21.54 -8.99
N SER A 185 -23.48 21.06 -9.27
CA SER A 185 -22.55 20.57 -8.23
C SER A 185 -21.38 21.51 -7.98
N ALA A 186 -20.69 21.33 -6.84
CA ALA A 186 -19.45 22.00 -6.52
C ALA A 186 -18.30 21.49 -7.41
N VAL A 187 -17.40 22.40 -7.81
CA VAL A 187 -16.20 22.11 -8.63
C VAL A 187 -14.95 22.69 -8.00
N PHE A 188 -13.83 21.98 -8.06
CA PHE A 188 -12.52 22.54 -7.71
C PHE A 188 -12.13 23.58 -8.75
N ARG A 189 -11.95 24.83 -8.31
CA ARG A 189 -11.54 25.96 -9.15
C ARG A 189 -10.06 26.26 -8.94
N LEU A 190 -9.39 26.70 -10.01
CA LEU A 190 -8.00 27.13 -10.00
C LEU A 190 -7.81 28.30 -10.96
N ASP A 191 -6.81 29.14 -10.70
CA ASP A 191 -6.28 30.05 -11.72
C ASP A 191 -5.41 29.26 -12.70
N TYR A 192 -5.64 29.47 -13.98
CA TYR A 192 -4.81 28.98 -15.07
C TYR A 192 -4.29 30.15 -15.90
N LYS A 193 -3.22 30.78 -15.41
CA LYS A 193 -2.50 31.89 -16.06
C LYS A 193 -3.34 33.18 -16.17
N GLY A 194 -4.04 33.54 -15.10
CA GLY A 194 -4.93 34.70 -15.06
C GLY A 194 -6.30 34.44 -15.72
N GLN A 195 -6.67 33.18 -15.92
CA GLN A 195 -7.98 32.76 -16.43
C GLN A 195 -8.59 31.70 -15.50
N PRO A 196 -9.89 31.77 -15.16
CA PRO A 196 -10.52 30.78 -14.31
C PRO A 196 -10.64 29.43 -15.03
N ALA A 197 -10.25 28.37 -14.36
CA ALA A 197 -10.48 27.00 -14.79
C ALA A 197 -10.99 26.14 -13.62
N CYS A 198 -11.48 24.95 -13.92
CA CYS A 198 -11.90 23.96 -12.94
C CYS A 198 -11.54 22.54 -13.34
N LEU A 199 -11.53 21.63 -12.36
CA LEU A 199 -11.35 20.21 -12.60
C LEU A 199 -12.67 19.57 -13.03
N ALA A 200 -12.62 18.74 -14.07
CA ALA A 200 -13.79 18.06 -14.63
C ALA A 200 -14.37 17.04 -13.64
N GLN A 201 -15.68 17.12 -13.37
CA GLN A 201 -16.35 16.26 -12.40
C GLN A 201 -16.58 14.82 -12.90
N SER A 202 -16.56 14.64 -14.21
CA SER A 202 -16.60 13.37 -14.93
C SER A 202 -16.09 13.59 -16.35
N PRO A 203 -15.83 12.53 -17.14
CA PRO A 203 -15.58 12.66 -18.57
C PRO A 203 -16.87 12.74 -19.42
N GLN A 204 -18.07 12.80 -18.83
CA GLN A 204 -19.36 12.57 -19.52
C GLN A 204 -19.54 13.37 -20.81
N LEU A 205 -19.38 14.70 -20.73
CA LEU A 205 -19.50 15.59 -21.89
C LEU A 205 -18.52 15.22 -23.01
N HIS A 206 -17.28 14.90 -22.68
CA HIS A 206 -16.26 14.53 -23.67
C HIS A 206 -16.51 13.14 -24.28
N LYS A 207 -17.03 12.17 -23.51
CA LYS A 207 -17.47 10.88 -24.07
C LYS A 207 -18.58 11.07 -25.09
N GLN A 208 -19.58 11.89 -24.75
CA GLN A 208 -20.70 12.20 -25.65
C GLN A 208 -20.24 12.94 -26.91
N MET A 209 -19.32 13.91 -26.77
CA MET A 209 -18.68 14.56 -27.91
C MET A 209 -17.89 13.58 -28.80
N ALA A 210 -17.28 12.53 -28.23
CA ALA A 210 -16.59 11.50 -29.01
C ALA A 210 -17.56 10.56 -29.74
N VAL A 211 -18.67 10.15 -29.11
CA VAL A 211 -19.73 9.38 -29.80
C VAL A 211 -20.34 10.20 -30.96
N CYS A 212 -20.61 11.49 -30.73
CA CYS A 212 -21.02 12.44 -31.78
C CYS A 212 -19.92 12.80 -32.80
N GLY A 213 -18.68 12.31 -32.59
CA GLY A 213 -17.54 12.44 -33.49
C GLY A 213 -17.22 11.13 -34.21
N ASP A 214 -18.25 10.33 -34.51
CA ASP A 214 -18.21 9.06 -35.25
C ASP A 214 -17.36 7.93 -34.62
N PHE A 215 -16.96 8.03 -33.34
CA PHE A 215 -16.29 6.92 -32.63
C PHE A 215 -17.24 5.74 -32.33
N GLY A 216 -18.55 6.00 -32.24
CA GLY A 216 -19.61 5.00 -31.95
C GLY A 216 -19.60 4.42 -30.53
N ARG A 217 -18.45 3.92 -30.05
CA ARG A 217 -18.28 3.26 -28.74
C ARG A 217 -16.96 3.68 -28.10
N VAL A 218 -17.01 4.29 -26.92
CA VAL A 218 -15.82 4.84 -26.23
C VAL A 218 -15.76 4.49 -24.75
N PHE A 219 -14.56 4.34 -24.22
CA PHE A 219 -14.33 4.22 -22.77
C PHE A 219 -13.12 5.04 -22.30
N GLU A 220 -13.11 5.43 -21.04
CA GLU A 220 -11.98 6.07 -20.39
C GLU A 220 -11.71 5.43 -19.01
N ILE A 221 -10.43 5.33 -18.65
CA ILE A 221 -9.97 5.09 -17.28
C ILE A 221 -9.12 6.31 -16.90
N GLY A 222 -9.54 7.07 -15.88
CA GLY A 222 -8.88 8.33 -15.54
C GLY A 222 -9.38 8.96 -14.23
N PRO A 223 -8.76 10.04 -13.76
CA PRO A 223 -9.16 10.70 -12.51
C PRO A 223 -10.47 11.48 -12.69
N VAL A 224 -11.28 11.43 -11.64
CA VAL A 224 -12.62 12.00 -11.49
C VAL A 224 -12.67 12.76 -10.17
N PHE A 225 -13.23 13.97 -10.18
CA PHE A 225 -13.14 14.92 -9.06
C PHE A 225 -14.50 15.29 -8.49
N ARG A 226 -14.64 15.25 -7.16
CA ARG A 226 -15.84 15.65 -6.43
C ARG A 226 -15.45 16.67 -5.35
N ALA A 227 -16.09 17.84 -5.37
CA ALA A 227 -15.79 18.97 -4.48
C ALA A 227 -16.91 19.22 -3.46
N GLU A 228 -17.87 18.31 -3.39
CA GLU A 228 -18.90 18.22 -2.36
C GLU A 228 -18.26 17.96 -0.99
N ASP A 229 -18.53 18.82 0.00
CA ASP A 229 -17.99 18.70 1.36
C ASP A 229 -18.64 17.53 2.11
N SER A 230 -18.08 16.33 1.94
CA SER A 230 -18.69 15.08 2.39
C SER A 230 -17.67 14.09 2.95
N PHE A 231 -17.24 14.34 4.19
CA PHE A 231 -16.29 13.48 4.90
C PHE A 231 -16.95 12.16 5.37
N THR A 232 -16.95 11.14 4.52
CA THR A 232 -17.50 9.80 4.83
C THR A 232 -16.56 8.66 4.45
N HIS A 233 -16.81 7.47 4.99
CA HIS A 233 -16.09 6.23 4.64
C HIS A 233 -16.33 5.72 3.19
N ARG A 234 -17.12 6.44 2.39
CA ARG A 234 -17.48 6.08 1.01
C ARG A 234 -17.20 7.18 -0.03
N HIS A 235 -16.76 8.36 0.39
CA HIS A 235 -16.54 9.50 -0.50
C HIS A 235 -15.06 9.90 -0.53
N LEU A 236 -14.58 10.28 -1.72
CA LEU A 236 -13.22 10.77 -1.97
C LEU A 236 -13.30 11.97 -2.90
N CYS A 237 -12.48 12.98 -2.67
CA CYS A 237 -12.42 14.18 -3.53
C CYS A 237 -11.81 13.90 -4.91
N GLU A 238 -10.99 12.86 -5.02
CA GLU A 238 -10.38 12.34 -6.24
C GLU A 238 -10.44 10.81 -6.22
N PHE A 239 -10.86 10.20 -7.32
CA PHE A 239 -10.85 8.75 -7.53
C PHE A 239 -10.70 8.40 -9.02
N THR A 240 -10.40 7.14 -9.32
CA THR A 240 -10.36 6.65 -10.72
C THR A 240 -11.76 6.27 -11.19
N GLY A 241 -12.25 6.94 -12.23
CA GLY A 241 -13.45 6.55 -12.98
C GLY A 241 -13.17 5.41 -13.96
N LEU A 242 -14.19 4.58 -14.16
CA LEU A 242 -14.27 3.55 -15.20
C LEU A 242 -15.51 3.87 -16.03
N ASP A 243 -15.33 4.71 -17.04
CA ASP A 243 -16.41 5.36 -17.75
C ASP A 243 -16.55 4.78 -19.17
N ALA A 244 -17.78 4.50 -19.61
CA ALA A 244 -18.10 4.07 -20.97
C ALA A 244 -19.25 4.91 -21.55
N GLU A 245 -19.35 4.99 -22.87
CA GLU A 245 -20.47 5.58 -23.63
C GLU A 245 -20.58 4.84 -24.98
N MET A 246 -21.79 4.65 -25.49
CA MET A 246 -22.01 4.03 -26.79
C MET A 246 -23.28 4.54 -27.47
N GLU A 247 -23.25 4.56 -28.80
CA GLU A 247 -24.42 4.65 -29.67
C GLU A 247 -25.36 3.45 -29.43
N ILE A 248 -26.65 3.75 -29.33
CA ILE A 248 -27.76 2.78 -29.31
C ILE A 248 -28.54 2.88 -30.63
N LYS A 249 -29.11 1.77 -31.09
CA LYS A 249 -29.85 1.70 -32.36
C LYS A 249 -31.36 1.79 -32.16
N GLU A 250 -31.86 1.13 -31.13
CA GLU A 250 -33.30 0.96 -30.88
C GLU A 250 -33.64 1.31 -29.43
N HIS A 251 -32.83 0.87 -28.45
CA HIS A 251 -33.21 1.00 -27.04
C HIS A 251 -32.02 0.99 -26.07
N TYR A 252 -32.13 1.69 -24.94
CA TYR A 252 -31.05 1.79 -23.94
C TYR A 252 -30.70 0.47 -23.24
N SER A 253 -31.52 -0.58 -23.41
CA SER A 253 -31.15 -1.95 -23.00
C SER A 253 -29.89 -2.46 -23.69
N GLU A 254 -29.57 -2.00 -24.91
CA GLU A 254 -28.29 -2.31 -25.58
C GLU A 254 -27.07 -1.93 -24.71
N VAL A 255 -27.20 -0.90 -23.86
CA VAL A 255 -26.18 -0.49 -22.89
C VAL A 255 -26.23 -1.35 -21.63
N MET A 256 -27.44 -1.68 -21.15
CA MET A 256 -27.61 -2.53 -19.97
C MET A 256 -27.04 -3.94 -20.21
N ASP A 257 -27.26 -4.53 -21.38
CA ASP A 257 -26.75 -5.84 -21.77
C ASP A 257 -25.21 -5.88 -21.84
N ILE A 258 -24.57 -4.75 -22.16
CA ILE A 258 -23.11 -4.58 -22.14
C ILE A 258 -22.61 -4.46 -20.70
N VAL A 259 -23.31 -3.72 -19.84
CA VAL A 259 -22.95 -3.53 -18.42
C VAL A 259 -23.11 -4.83 -17.62
N ASP A 260 -24.17 -5.61 -17.88
CA ASP A 260 -24.38 -6.93 -17.27
C ASP A 260 -23.25 -7.90 -17.64
N ARG A 261 -22.97 -8.08 -18.93
CA ARG A 261 -21.85 -8.91 -19.42
C ARG A 261 -20.49 -8.46 -18.87
N LEU A 262 -20.26 -7.14 -18.77
CA LEU A 262 -19.04 -6.57 -18.19
C LEU A 262 -18.86 -7.00 -16.73
N PHE A 263 -19.91 -6.91 -15.91
CA PHE A 263 -19.83 -7.30 -14.49
C PHE A 263 -19.64 -8.80 -14.32
N VAL A 264 -20.38 -9.64 -15.05
CA VAL A 264 -20.19 -11.10 -15.03
C VAL A 264 -18.75 -11.47 -15.39
N ALA A 265 -18.24 -10.98 -16.53
CA ALA A 265 -16.88 -11.21 -16.97
C ALA A 265 -15.82 -10.70 -15.97
N MET A 266 -16.10 -9.60 -15.26
CA MET A 266 -15.23 -9.06 -14.22
C MET A 266 -15.20 -9.95 -12.98
N PHE A 267 -16.35 -10.37 -12.44
CA PHE A 267 -16.39 -11.21 -11.24
C PHE A 267 -15.80 -12.61 -11.50
N ASP A 268 -16.11 -13.24 -12.63
CA ASP A 268 -15.53 -14.53 -13.02
C ASP A 268 -14.00 -14.42 -13.19
N SER A 269 -13.53 -13.42 -13.92
CA SER A 269 -12.08 -13.24 -14.14
C SER A 269 -11.32 -12.84 -12.87
N LEU A 270 -11.96 -12.21 -11.87
CA LEU A 270 -11.35 -11.95 -10.57
C LEU A 270 -11.31 -13.23 -9.72
N ASN A 271 -12.43 -13.97 -9.66
CA ASN A 271 -12.52 -15.26 -8.98
C ASN A 271 -11.53 -16.29 -9.56
N GLU A 272 -11.25 -16.26 -10.87
CA GLU A 272 -10.22 -17.07 -11.50
C GLU A 272 -8.80 -16.61 -11.13
N LYS A 273 -8.47 -15.34 -11.42
CA LYS A 273 -7.08 -14.87 -11.51
C LYS A 273 -6.51 -14.32 -10.20
N CYS A 274 -7.36 -13.90 -9.26
CA CYS A 274 -6.96 -13.16 -8.04
C CYS A 274 -7.12 -13.95 -6.73
N LYS A 275 -7.19 -15.28 -6.79
CA LYS A 275 -7.46 -16.15 -5.62
C LYS A 275 -6.53 -15.87 -4.44
N LYS A 276 -5.22 -15.75 -4.68
CA LYS A 276 -4.19 -15.47 -3.65
C LYS A 276 -4.38 -14.09 -3.02
N GLU A 277 -4.76 -13.11 -3.81
CA GLU A 277 -5.05 -11.75 -3.38
C GLU A 277 -6.34 -11.69 -2.55
N LEU A 278 -7.40 -12.40 -2.94
CA LEU A 278 -8.66 -12.51 -2.22
C LEU A 278 -8.47 -13.23 -0.87
N GLU A 279 -7.75 -14.35 -0.86
CA GLU A 279 -7.31 -15.07 0.35
C GLU A 279 -6.57 -14.13 1.32
N ALA A 280 -5.65 -13.30 0.82
CA ALA A 280 -4.84 -12.37 1.61
C ALA A 280 -5.62 -11.17 2.18
N ILE A 281 -6.87 -10.95 1.76
CA ILE A 281 -7.74 -9.85 2.21
C ILE A 281 -8.84 -10.35 3.14
N GLY A 282 -9.61 -11.35 2.73
CA GLY A 282 -10.84 -11.78 3.40
C GLY A 282 -10.83 -13.20 3.96
N GLY A 283 -10.07 -14.11 3.36
CA GLY A 283 -10.06 -15.54 3.70
C GLY A 283 -11.31 -16.28 3.19
N ASN A 284 -11.17 -17.00 2.07
CA ASN A 284 -12.20 -17.85 1.45
C ASN A 284 -13.53 -17.19 1.02
N THR A 285 -13.59 -15.85 0.91
CA THR A 285 -14.72 -15.18 0.25
C THR A 285 -14.53 -15.18 -1.27
N LEU A 286 -15.30 -16.00 -1.99
CA LEU A 286 -15.52 -15.82 -3.43
C LEU A 286 -16.43 -14.60 -3.66
N LEU A 287 -16.24 -13.91 -4.79
CA LEU A 287 -17.15 -12.85 -5.24
C LEU A 287 -18.39 -13.53 -5.84
N ASN A 288 -19.42 -13.72 -5.02
CA ASN A 288 -20.72 -14.21 -5.47
C ASN A 288 -21.55 -13.03 -5.99
N LEU A 289 -22.20 -13.23 -7.15
CA LEU A 289 -23.34 -12.45 -7.64
C LEU A 289 -24.64 -12.90 -6.93
#